data_AF-A0A3C1UKD3-F1
#
_entry.id   AF-A0A3C1UKD3-F1
#
_cell.length_a   1.000
_cell.length_b   1.000
_cell.length_c   1.000
_cell.angle_alpha   90.00
_cell.angle_beta   90.00
_cell.angle_gamma   90.00
#
_symmetry.space_group_name_H-M   'P 1'
#
loop_
_entity.id
_entity.type
_entity.pdbx_description
1 polymer ?
#
loop_
_entity_poly.entity_id
_entity_poly.type
_entity_poly.pdbx_seq_one_letter_code
_entity_poly.pdbx_strand_id
1 'polypeptide(L)'
;MKTILTVFRLLGCWLLIACASAMPVLDAGTLSLLESPKTIEIRDGDQVMLVYHKTPVPQPEGQDPVYARSGFIHPLKSPSGGVVTSIHADDHIHHMGLWHAWVKTEHKGRHFDFWNLGGKTGKVRFVRTISSFSESGLVGFTVQQEQVGMTEKGAQEEVVLDEMLTVKVRQSGDSYLVDYDTRQT
;
A
#
# COMPACT_ATOMS: atom_id res chain seq x y z
N MET A 1 58.18 -61.84 22.69
CA MET A 1 59.11 -62.12 21.58
C MET A 1 58.53 -61.53 20.30
N LYS A 2 59.29 -60.67 19.62
CA LYS A 2 59.20 -60.22 18.21
C LYS A 2 57.91 -59.44 17.83
N THR A 3 57.93 -58.10 17.80
CA THR A 3 58.36 -57.21 16.68
C THR A 3 57.50 -57.38 15.43
N ILE A 4 56.76 -56.33 15.03
CA ILE A 4 56.88 -55.66 13.71
C ILE A 4 56.08 -54.36 13.73
N LEU A 5 56.80 -53.30 13.36
CA LEU A 5 56.40 -51.92 13.19
C LEU A 5 55.93 -51.76 11.73
N THR A 6 54.73 -51.25 11.48
CA THR A 6 54.33 -50.83 10.13
C THR A 6 53.86 -49.38 10.19
N VAL A 7 54.72 -48.50 9.69
CA VAL A 7 54.45 -47.07 9.49
C VAL A 7 53.71 -46.93 8.15
N PHE A 8 52.45 -46.53 8.17
CA PHE A 8 51.76 -46.04 6.97
C PHE A 8 51.72 -44.51 7.01
N ARG A 9 52.44 -43.89 6.08
CA ARG A 9 52.28 -42.47 5.72
C ARG A 9 50.91 -42.29 5.06
N LEU A 10 50.00 -41.58 5.70
CA LEU A 10 48.81 -41.04 5.04
C LEU A 10 49.15 -39.61 4.57
N LEU A 11 49.28 -39.48 3.24
CA LEU A 11 49.33 -38.20 2.55
C LEU A 11 48.04 -37.43 2.84
N GLY A 12 48.21 -36.16 3.21
CA GLY A 12 47.10 -35.22 3.37
C GLY A 12 46.36 -34.99 2.05
N CYS A 13 45.05 -34.98 2.14
CA CYS A 13 44.18 -34.37 1.14
C CYS A 13 43.12 -33.60 1.94
N TRP A 14 43.42 -32.34 2.26
CA TRP A 14 42.43 -31.41 2.79
C TRP A 14 41.54 -31.00 1.62
N LEU A 15 40.43 -31.70 1.41
CA LEU A 15 39.35 -31.19 0.57
C LEU A 15 38.78 -29.96 1.28
N LEU A 16 39.13 -28.77 0.80
CA LEU A 16 38.35 -27.56 1.05
C LEU A 16 37.01 -27.76 0.34
N ILE A 17 36.01 -28.26 1.09
CA ILE A 17 34.62 -28.17 0.66
C ILE A 17 34.27 -26.69 0.74
N ALA A 18 34.38 -26.00 -0.39
CA ALA A 18 33.72 -24.73 -0.59
C ALA A 18 32.21 -25.01 -0.53
N CYS A 19 31.61 -24.83 0.65
CA CYS A 19 30.18 -24.60 0.75
C CYS A 19 29.91 -23.27 0.03
N ALA A 20 29.69 -23.35 -1.28
CA ALA A 20 28.98 -22.31 -1.99
C ALA A 20 27.58 -22.28 -1.37
N SER A 21 27.40 -21.45 -0.34
CA SER A 21 26.10 -21.00 0.08
C SER A 21 25.51 -20.29 -1.13
N ALA A 22 24.68 -21.01 -1.89
CA ALA A 22 23.82 -20.41 -2.88
C ALA A 22 23.04 -19.34 -2.13
N MET A 23 23.40 -18.07 -2.36
CA MET A 23 22.51 -17.00 -1.96
C MET A 23 21.19 -17.29 -2.67
N PRO A 24 20.05 -17.31 -1.95
CA PRO A 24 18.78 -17.44 -2.64
C PRO A 24 18.77 -16.32 -3.66
N VAL A 25 18.70 -16.70 -4.94
CA VAL A 25 18.25 -15.77 -5.97
C VAL A 25 16.87 -15.39 -5.47
N LEU A 26 16.72 -14.15 -4.98
CA LEU A 26 15.42 -13.58 -4.73
C LEU A 26 14.69 -13.72 -6.05
N ASP A 27 13.74 -14.65 -6.10
CA ASP A 27 12.85 -14.80 -7.22
C ASP A 27 12.29 -13.41 -7.49
N ALA A 28 12.43 -12.92 -8.73
CA ALA A 28 11.84 -11.65 -9.09
C ALA A 28 10.34 -11.82 -8.84
N GLY A 29 9.84 -11.12 -7.83
CA GLY A 29 8.52 -11.31 -7.29
C GLY A 29 7.51 -11.30 -8.41
N THR A 30 6.68 -12.34 -8.49
CA THR A 30 5.56 -12.36 -9.44
C THR A 30 4.50 -11.41 -8.90
N LEU A 31 4.71 -10.11 -9.14
CA LEU A 31 3.77 -9.08 -8.74
C LEU A 31 2.42 -9.42 -9.34
N SER A 32 1.37 -9.34 -8.53
CA SER A 32 -0.01 -9.62 -8.94
C SER A 32 -0.98 -8.63 -8.31
N LEU A 33 -2.15 -8.52 -8.93
CA LEU A 33 -3.25 -7.69 -8.44
C LEU A 33 -4.47 -8.57 -8.15
N LEU A 34 -5.07 -8.37 -6.98
CA LEU A 34 -6.34 -8.98 -6.62
C LEU A 34 -7.34 -7.87 -6.28
N GLU A 35 -8.42 -7.79 -7.05
CA GLU A 35 -9.52 -6.88 -6.77
C GLU A 35 -10.71 -7.62 -6.18
N SER A 36 -11.25 -7.07 -5.09
CA SER A 36 -12.51 -7.49 -4.46
C SER A 36 -13.52 -6.32 -4.47
N PRO A 37 -14.78 -6.53 -4.06
CA PRO A 37 -15.70 -5.43 -3.85
C PRO A 37 -15.20 -4.39 -2.83
N LYS A 38 -14.37 -4.80 -1.85
CA LYS A 38 -13.91 -3.94 -0.75
C LYS A 38 -12.52 -3.33 -0.96
N THR A 39 -11.64 -4.01 -1.69
CA THR A 39 -10.22 -3.68 -1.76
C THR A 39 -9.62 -3.94 -3.14
N ILE A 40 -8.51 -3.26 -3.43
CA ILE A 40 -7.55 -3.67 -4.46
C ILE A 40 -6.24 -3.97 -3.74
N GLU A 41 -5.71 -5.18 -3.91
CA GLU A 41 -4.45 -5.61 -3.31
C GLU A 41 -3.40 -5.78 -4.40
N ILE A 42 -2.20 -5.24 -4.17
CA ILE A 42 -1.01 -5.60 -4.93
C ILE A 42 -0.17 -6.52 -4.05
N ARG A 43 0.26 -7.65 -4.61
CA ARG A 43 0.95 -8.73 -3.89
C ARG A 43 2.25 -9.09 -4.58
N ASP A 44 3.22 -9.52 -3.79
CA ASP A 44 4.43 -10.20 -4.25
C ASP A 44 4.40 -11.63 -3.70
N GLY A 45 4.08 -12.59 -4.58
CA GLY A 45 3.71 -13.95 -4.15
C GLY A 45 2.59 -13.92 -3.13
N ASP A 46 2.82 -14.51 -1.95
CA ASP A 46 1.85 -14.53 -0.87
C ASP A 46 1.81 -13.22 -0.06
N GLN A 47 2.83 -12.36 -0.17
CA GLN A 47 2.93 -11.13 0.60
C GLN A 47 2.05 -10.03 0.01
N VAL A 48 1.03 -9.61 0.76
CA VAL A 48 0.27 -8.39 0.44
C VAL A 48 1.15 -7.16 0.68
N MET A 49 1.53 -6.48 -0.39
CA MET A 49 2.41 -5.31 -0.39
C MET A 49 1.66 -4.02 -0.12
N LEU A 50 0.50 -3.85 -0.75
CA LEU A 50 -0.29 -2.63 -0.71
C LEU A 50 -1.77 -2.99 -0.78
N VAL A 51 -2.59 -2.34 0.05
CA VAL A 51 -4.05 -2.46 -0.01
C VAL A 51 -4.69 -1.08 -0.20
N TYR A 52 -5.46 -0.91 -1.27
CA TYR A 52 -6.33 0.24 -1.48
C TYR A 52 -7.76 -0.09 -1.03
N HIS A 53 -8.35 0.74 -0.18
CA HIS A 53 -9.69 0.53 0.36
C HIS A 53 -10.77 1.22 -0.48
N LYS A 54 -11.67 0.43 -1.08
CA LYS A 54 -12.78 0.89 -1.92
C LYS A 54 -14.01 1.26 -1.09
N THR A 55 -14.26 0.52 0.00
CA THR A 55 -15.38 0.77 0.91
C THR A 55 -14.94 1.52 2.15
N PRO A 56 -15.85 2.28 2.82
CA PRO A 56 -15.50 2.94 4.07
C PRO A 56 -14.98 1.95 5.12
N VAL A 57 -13.79 2.21 5.65
CA VAL A 57 -13.28 1.57 6.87
C VAL A 57 -13.84 2.36 8.05
N PRO A 58 -14.48 1.69 9.03
CA PRO A 58 -15.04 2.37 10.19
C PRO A 58 -13.91 2.94 11.07
N GLN A 59 -14.24 4.00 11.78
CA GLN A 59 -13.39 4.56 12.82
C GLN A 59 -13.22 3.57 14.00
N PRO A 60 -12.18 3.75 14.85
CA PRO A 60 -12.04 3.01 16.09
C PRO A 60 -13.27 3.11 17.01
N GLU A 61 -13.48 2.10 17.85
CA GLU A 61 -14.59 2.07 18.80
C GLU A 61 -14.60 3.31 19.71
N GLY A 62 -15.80 3.85 19.96
CA GLY A 62 -15.99 5.04 20.80
C GLY A 62 -15.74 6.37 20.08
N GLN A 63 -15.28 6.37 18.84
CA GLN A 63 -14.99 7.58 18.07
C GLN A 63 -16.16 7.99 17.15
N ASP A 64 -16.23 9.28 16.79
CA ASP A 64 -17.31 9.83 15.94
C ASP A 64 -17.34 9.11 14.57
N PRO A 65 -18.50 8.54 14.15
CA PRO A 65 -18.69 7.91 12.85
C PRO A 65 -18.28 8.72 11.62
N VAL A 66 -18.16 10.05 11.76
CA VAL A 66 -17.64 10.92 10.71
C VAL A 66 -16.24 10.53 10.21
N TYR A 67 -15.44 9.84 11.05
CA TYR A 67 -14.09 9.44 10.70
C TYR A 67 -14.00 8.18 9.81
N ALA A 68 -15.14 7.55 9.48
CA ALA A 68 -15.16 6.48 8.49
C ALA A 68 -14.86 7.01 7.08
N ARG A 69 -13.97 6.34 6.34
CA ARG A 69 -13.51 6.82 5.02
C ARG A 69 -13.10 5.67 4.10
N SER A 70 -13.20 5.89 2.78
CA SER A 70 -12.60 5.06 1.73
C SER A 70 -11.61 5.87 0.90
N GLY A 71 -10.96 5.25 -0.09
CA GLY A 71 -10.10 5.96 -1.03
C GLY A 71 -8.70 6.25 -0.50
N PHE A 72 -8.14 5.32 0.26
CA PHE A 72 -6.81 5.42 0.84
C PHE A 72 -6.08 4.08 0.76
N ILE A 73 -4.76 4.13 0.93
CA ILE A 73 -3.87 2.98 0.93
C ILE A 73 -3.40 2.68 2.36
N HIS A 74 -3.72 1.48 2.86
CA HIS A 74 -3.16 0.93 4.09
C HIS A 74 -3.53 -0.57 4.23
N PRO A 75 -2.60 -1.46 4.61
CA PRO A 75 -1.18 -1.20 4.81
C PRO A 75 -0.45 -0.96 3.47
N LEU A 76 0.66 -0.23 3.56
CA LEU A 76 1.76 -0.28 2.60
C LEU A 76 2.93 -0.96 3.33
N LYS A 77 3.60 -1.92 2.70
CA LYS A 77 4.67 -2.69 3.32
C LYS A 77 6.03 -2.50 2.65
N SER A 78 7.09 -2.68 3.41
CA SER A 78 8.46 -2.84 2.91
C SER A 78 8.65 -4.23 2.27
N PRO A 79 9.73 -4.45 1.50
CA PRO A 79 10.13 -5.78 1.03
C PRO A 79 10.23 -6.83 2.12
N SER A 80 10.72 -6.44 3.30
CA SER A 80 10.79 -7.31 4.49
C SER A 80 9.44 -7.56 5.18
N GLY A 81 8.34 -7.02 4.66
CA GLY A 81 6.98 -7.22 5.18
C GLY A 81 6.59 -6.28 6.33
N GLY A 82 7.45 -5.34 6.73
CA GLY A 82 7.13 -4.34 7.73
C GLY A 82 6.12 -3.32 7.20
N VAL A 83 5.09 -2.98 7.98
CA VAL A 83 4.12 -1.96 7.58
C VAL A 83 4.74 -0.55 7.75
N VAL A 84 4.70 0.27 6.69
CA VAL A 84 5.28 1.62 6.66
C VAL A 84 4.25 2.75 6.72
N THR A 85 2.97 2.41 6.86
CA THR A 85 1.88 3.38 7.07
C THR A 85 1.10 3.08 8.35
N SER A 86 0.51 4.11 8.94
CA SER A 86 -0.42 3.99 10.07
C SER A 86 -1.74 4.69 9.76
N ILE A 87 -2.79 4.32 10.48
CA ILE A 87 -4.11 4.96 10.41
C ILE A 87 -4.56 5.29 11.84
N HIS A 88 -5.46 6.27 11.97
CA HIS A 88 -6.13 6.60 13.24
C HIS A 88 -5.17 6.87 14.41
N ALA A 89 -4.18 7.75 14.21
CA ALA A 89 -3.34 8.19 15.32
C ALA A 89 -4.19 8.84 16.42
N ASP A 90 -3.83 8.65 17.70
CA ASP A 90 -4.62 9.11 18.85
C ASP A 90 -4.87 10.62 18.85
N ASP A 91 -3.90 11.40 18.38
CA ASP A 91 -3.98 12.86 18.29
C ASP A 91 -4.53 13.36 16.95
N HIS A 92 -4.57 12.51 15.93
CA HIS A 92 -5.01 12.82 14.57
C HIS A 92 -5.76 11.64 13.93
N ILE A 93 -6.91 11.29 14.51
CA ILE A 93 -7.73 10.15 14.11
C ILE A 93 -8.14 10.14 12.63
N HIS A 94 -8.20 11.31 11.99
CA HIS A 94 -8.55 11.48 10.59
C HIS A 94 -7.38 11.15 9.62
N HIS A 95 -6.20 10.81 10.12
CA HIS A 95 -5.08 10.39 9.28
C HIS A 95 -5.22 8.94 8.81
N MET A 96 -5.10 8.71 7.49
CA MET A 96 -5.43 7.45 6.82
C MET A 96 -4.32 6.94 5.88
N GLY A 97 -3.19 6.47 6.40
CA GLY A 97 -2.18 5.78 5.60
C GLY A 97 -1.61 6.67 4.49
N LEU A 98 -1.73 6.24 3.23
CA LEU A 98 -1.41 7.08 2.06
C LEU A 98 -2.71 7.47 1.33
N TRP A 99 -3.00 8.77 1.33
CA TRP A 99 -4.12 9.40 0.65
C TRP A 99 -3.77 10.86 0.35
N HIS A 100 -4.54 11.51 -0.52
CA HIS A 100 -4.48 12.94 -0.72
C HIS A 100 -5.86 13.57 -0.50
N ALA A 101 -5.88 14.81 -0.06
CA ALA A 101 -7.09 15.60 0.11
C ALA A 101 -6.75 17.10 -0.02
N TRP A 102 -7.70 17.88 -0.49
CA TRP A 102 -7.54 19.33 -0.57
C TRP A 102 -8.02 20.00 0.72
N VAL A 103 -7.26 20.97 1.19
CA VAL A 103 -7.59 21.81 2.36
C VAL A 103 -7.82 23.24 1.92
N LYS A 104 -8.59 24.01 2.70
CA LYS A 104 -8.86 25.43 2.42
C LYS A 104 -9.42 25.66 1.00
N THR A 105 -10.23 24.72 0.51
CA THR A 105 -10.84 24.79 -0.82
C THR A 105 -11.97 25.80 -0.82
N GLU A 106 -12.12 26.57 -1.88
CA GLU A 106 -13.30 27.39 -2.13
C GLU A 106 -14.03 26.89 -3.37
N HIS A 107 -15.35 26.69 -3.27
CA HIS A 107 -16.19 26.31 -4.40
C HIS A 107 -17.56 27.00 -4.29
N LYS A 108 -17.92 27.78 -5.31
CA LYS A 108 -19.16 28.59 -5.35
C LYS A 108 -19.34 29.46 -4.09
N GLY A 109 -18.27 30.14 -3.66
CA GLY A 109 -18.28 31.03 -2.49
C GLY A 109 -18.43 30.33 -1.12
N ARG A 110 -18.28 29.00 -1.07
CA ARG A 110 -18.27 28.21 0.17
C ARG A 110 -16.90 27.58 0.38
N HIS A 111 -16.52 27.40 1.64
CA HIS A 111 -15.25 26.79 2.01
C HIS A 111 -15.41 25.32 2.38
N PHE A 112 -14.47 24.50 1.90
CA PHE A 112 -14.44 23.06 2.11
C PHE A 112 -13.06 22.62 2.60
N ASP A 113 -13.07 21.60 3.44
CA ASP A 113 -11.88 20.87 3.90
C ASP A 113 -12.20 19.38 3.79
N PHE A 114 -11.45 18.67 2.95
CA PHE A 114 -11.61 17.24 2.73
C PHE A 114 -10.60 16.42 3.53
N TRP A 115 -9.67 17.05 4.23
CA TRP A 115 -8.71 16.41 5.12
C TRP A 115 -9.32 16.20 6.52
N ASN A 116 -9.86 17.28 7.10
CA ASN A 116 -10.35 17.30 8.48
C ASN A 116 -11.83 16.89 8.56
N LEU A 117 -12.06 15.58 8.66
CA LEU A 117 -13.40 14.99 8.76
C LEU A 117 -14.23 15.51 9.94
N GLY A 118 -13.59 15.82 11.07
CA GLY A 118 -14.27 16.32 12.27
C GLY A 118 -15.01 17.65 12.02
N GLY A 119 -14.53 18.45 11.06
CA GLY A 119 -15.17 19.69 10.63
C GLY A 119 -16.49 19.49 9.88
N LYS A 120 -16.79 18.26 9.41
CA LYS A 120 -18.01 17.90 8.67
C LYS A 120 -18.25 18.77 7.44
N THR A 121 -17.17 19.30 6.85
CA THR A 121 -17.19 20.14 5.65
C THR A 121 -16.89 19.37 4.38
N GLY A 122 -16.21 18.24 4.45
CA GLY A 122 -15.91 17.47 3.26
C GLY A 122 -15.24 16.14 3.54
N LYS A 123 -15.20 15.28 2.52
CA LYS A 123 -14.52 13.98 2.55
C LYS A 123 -14.04 13.58 1.17
N VAL A 124 -13.05 12.71 1.13
CA VAL A 124 -12.71 11.92 -0.06
C VAL A 124 -13.53 10.64 -0.06
N ARG A 125 -14.03 10.22 -1.23
CA ARG A 125 -14.60 8.87 -1.41
C ARG A 125 -14.09 8.21 -2.70
N PHE A 126 -13.94 6.90 -2.64
CA PHE A 126 -13.85 6.07 -3.84
C PHE A 126 -15.20 6.03 -4.58
N VAL A 127 -15.16 6.08 -5.91
CA VAL A 127 -16.33 5.94 -6.78
C VAL A 127 -16.33 4.57 -7.46
N ARG A 128 -15.29 4.28 -8.25
CA ARG A 128 -15.18 3.03 -9.03
C ARG A 128 -13.75 2.77 -9.48
N THR A 129 -13.47 1.52 -9.82
CA THR A 129 -12.26 1.14 -10.53
C THR A 129 -12.44 1.43 -12.02
N ILE A 130 -11.45 2.08 -12.62
CA ILE A 130 -11.44 2.42 -14.04
C ILE A 130 -10.72 1.35 -14.84
N SER A 131 -9.55 0.93 -14.36
CA SER A 131 -8.74 -0.09 -15.01
C SER A 131 -7.78 -0.72 -14.01
N SER A 132 -7.32 -1.92 -14.35
CA SER A 132 -6.23 -2.63 -13.68
C SER A 132 -5.37 -3.30 -14.73
N PHE A 133 -4.08 -3.46 -14.47
CA PHE A 133 -3.16 -4.13 -15.38
C PHE A 133 -2.07 -4.87 -14.61
N SER A 134 -1.57 -5.93 -15.24
CA SER A 134 -0.50 -6.77 -14.74
C SER A 134 0.36 -7.18 -15.92
N GLU A 135 1.53 -6.57 -16.03
CA GLU A 135 2.51 -6.80 -17.09
C GLU A 135 3.83 -7.24 -16.45
N SER A 136 4.78 -7.76 -17.24
CA SER A 136 6.03 -8.33 -16.73
C SER A 136 6.79 -7.33 -15.83
N GLY A 137 6.71 -7.53 -14.51
CA GLY A 137 7.35 -6.70 -13.48
C GLY A 137 6.66 -5.38 -13.15
N LEU A 138 5.46 -5.10 -13.69
CA LEU A 138 4.69 -3.87 -13.43
C LEU A 138 3.20 -4.19 -13.24
N VAL A 139 2.66 -3.80 -12.09
CA VAL A 139 1.25 -4.02 -11.74
C VAL A 139 0.65 -2.69 -11.30
N GLY A 140 -0.59 -2.43 -11.66
CA GLY A 140 -1.23 -1.18 -11.26
C GLY A 140 -2.73 -1.14 -11.49
N PHE A 141 -3.32 -0.05 -11.01
CA PHE A 141 -4.73 0.25 -11.18
C PHE A 141 -4.96 1.75 -11.29
N THR A 142 -6.07 2.11 -11.93
CA THR A 142 -6.62 3.46 -11.92
C THR A 142 -8.01 3.41 -11.31
N VAL A 143 -8.27 4.31 -10.36
CA VAL A 143 -9.57 4.47 -9.68
C VAL A 143 -10.05 5.90 -9.81
N GLN A 144 -11.36 6.06 -9.83
CA GLN A 144 -12.01 7.36 -9.71
C GLN A 144 -12.32 7.63 -8.23
N GLN A 145 -12.01 8.85 -7.80
CA GLN A 145 -12.26 9.39 -6.48
C GLN A 145 -12.90 10.76 -6.58
N GLU A 146 -13.66 11.14 -5.56
CA GLU A 146 -14.29 12.46 -5.48
C GLU A 146 -13.91 13.15 -4.17
N GLN A 147 -13.65 14.46 -4.27
CA GLN A 147 -13.67 15.37 -3.14
C GLN A 147 -15.10 15.88 -2.99
N VAL A 148 -15.80 15.37 -1.97
CA VAL A 148 -17.21 15.64 -1.72
C VAL A 148 -17.32 16.71 -0.64
N GLY A 149 -17.90 17.85 -1.00
CA GLY A 149 -18.28 18.91 -0.08
C GLY A 149 -19.56 18.55 0.66
N MET A 150 -19.61 18.94 1.93
CA MET A 150 -20.73 18.74 2.84
C MET A 150 -21.37 20.08 3.14
N THR A 151 -22.64 20.25 2.80
CA THR A 151 -23.40 21.48 2.97
C THR A 151 -24.52 21.27 3.96
N GLU A 152 -25.18 22.35 4.38
CA GLU A 152 -26.30 22.29 5.33
C GLU A 152 -25.94 21.53 6.62
N LYS A 153 -24.73 21.78 7.15
CA LYS A 153 -24.16 21.09 8.32
C LYS A 153 -24.01 19.56 8.14
N GLY A 154 -23.74 19.13 6.92
CA GLY A 154 -23.51 17.72 6.57
C GLY A 154 -24.76 16.96 6.13
N ALA A 155 -25.89 17.65 5.92
CA ALA A 155 -27.13 17.02 5.45
C ALA A 155 -27.12 16.78 3.93
N GLN A 156 -26.32 17.53 3.17
CA GLN A 156 -26.26 17.43 1.72
C GLN A 156 -24.82 17.27 1.24
N GLU A 157 -24.65 16.41 0.24
CA GLU A 157 -23.38 16.18 -0.44
C GLU A 157 -23.36 16.88 -1.80
N GLU A 158 -22.21 17.46 -2.16
CA GLU A 158 -21.93 18.01 -3.48
C GLU A 158 -20.54 17.55 -3.92
N VAL A 159 -20.41 17.02 -5.14
CA VAL A 159 -19.10 16.70 -5.70
C VAL A 159 -18.41 18.01 -6.09
N VAL A 160 -17.29 18.31 -5.43
CA VAL A 160 -16.51 19.54 -5.68
C VAL A 160 -15.41 19.28 -6.70
N LEU A 161 -14.82 18.09 -6.68
CA LEU A 161 -13.75 17.70 -7.60
C LEU A 161 -13.83 16.19 -7.89
N ASP A 162 -13.66 15.83 -9.16
CA ASP A 162 -13.50 14.46 -9.62
C ASP A 162 -12.03 14.22 -10.00
N GLU A 163 -11.46 13.12 -9.51
CA GLU A 163 -10.05 12.81 -9.66
C GLU A 163 -9.84 11.34 -10.05
N MET A 164 -8.88 11.11 -10.92
CA MET A 164 -8.35 9.79 -11.22
C MET A 164 -7.04 9.60 -10.46
N LEU A 165 -6.97 8.57 -9.63
CA LEU A 165 -5.74 8.11 -9.00
C LEU A 165 -5.23 6.87 -9.74
N THR A 166 -4.00 6.93 -10.23
CA THR A 166 -3.28 5.77 -10.77
C THR A 166 -2.16 5.37 -9.83
N VAL A 167 -2.18 4.12 -9.39
CA VAL A 167 -1.13 3.51 -8.57
C VAL A 167 -0.43 2.45 -9.40
N LYS A 168 0.91 2.51 -9.46
CA LYS A 168 1.73 1.52 -10.16
C LYS A 168 2.83 1.02 -9.26
N VAL A 169 3.07 -0.28 -9.26
CA VAL A 169 4.11 -0.93 -8.46
C VAL A 169 5.00 -1.74 -9.40
N ARG A 170 6.30 -1.52 -9.29
CA ARG A 170 7.32 -2.34 -9.95
C ARG A 170 8.44 -2.68 -9.00
N GLN A 171 9.02 -3.86 -9.18
CA GLN A 171 10.25 -4.23 -8.49
C GLN A 171 11.44 -3.48 -9.11
N SER A 172 12.35 -3.02 -8.25
CA SER A 172 13.57 -2.33 -8.62
C SER A 172 14.70 -2.80 -7.71
N GLY A 173 15.36 -3.90 -8.09
CA GLY A 173 16.34 -4.58 -7.24
C GLY A 173 15.69 -5.21 -6.00
N ASP A 174 16.17 -4.83 -4.82
CA ASP A 174 15.67 -5.26 -3.50
C ASP A 174 14.50 -4.40 -2.97
N SER A 175 14.03 -3.45 -3.78
CA SER A 175 13.06 -2.44 -3.40
C SER A 175 11.85 -2.44 -4.35
N TYR A 176 10.78 -1.77 -3.94
CA TYR A 176 9.64 -1.45 -4.82
C TYR A 176 9.62 0.03 -5.13
N LEU A 177 9.23 0.36 -6.36
CA LEU A 177 8.87 1.71 -6.75
C LEU A 177 7.36 1.77 -6.90
N VAL A 178 6.74 2.67 -6.12
CA VAL A 178 5.30 2.91 -6.11
C VAL A 178 5.06 4.30 -6.69
N ASP A 179 4.50 4.35 -7.91
CA ASP A 179 4.02 5.61 -8.50
C ASP A 179 2.63 5.92 -7.95
N TYR A 180 2.39 7.17 -7.56
CA TYR A 180 1.09 7.69 -7.09
C TYR A 180 0.76 8.94 -7.91
N ASP A 181 -0.06 8.78 -8.94
CA ASP A 181 -0.37 9.83 -9.92
C ASP A 181 -1.84 10.23 -9.82
N THR A 182 -2.09 11.53 -9.64
CA THR A 182 -3.44 12.09 -9.51
C THR A 182 -3.73 13.04 -10.66
N ARG A 183 -4.86 12.84 -11.33
CA ARG A 183 -5.36 13.71 -12.39
C ARG A 183 -6.75 14.22 -12.06
N GLN A 184 -6.89 15.54 -11.97
CA GLN A 184 -8.19 16.22 -11.88
C GLN A 184 -8.90 16.18 -13.24
N THR A 185 -10.21 15.94 -13.25
CA THR A 185 -11.02 15.80 -14.49
C THR A 185 -12.20 16.75 -14.54
#